data_AF-A0A4D9CPT4-F1
#
_entry.id   AF-A0A4D9CPT4-F1
#
_cell.length_a   1.000
_cell.length_b   1.000
_cell.length_c   1.000
_cell.angle_alpha   90.00
_cell.angle_beta   90.00
_cell.angle_gamma   90.00
#
_symmetry.space_group_name_H-M   'P 1'
#
loop_
_entity.id
_entity.type
_entity.pdbx_description
1 polymer ?
#
loop_
_entity_poly.entity_id
_entity_poly.type
_entity_poly.pdbx_seq_one_letter_code
_entity_poly.pdbx_strand_id
1 'polypeptide(L)'
;MPVHRRPPLSASSSSSSASSTPPPPSNLPPSSPSSAPSPIPINSFSTLKPGPYAPSEVSSHAQPPPSTRRRFLQSLRSASLSLVAFLSPAFLASSRPALALRAPSKLAPPPPPSVRPFLWQVLMSDPPQLQPYTSEGEKAVLRDMARTCNAVFLGEHVEKGGGGQGADEDQTLALRVVEALDKYKPRDASLVLGLEAVQQKFQPALDAYVADTGTDLAAADARLRQETEWDERASVPFEACLPLLHRARGEGIKLLGLGLESEALAKVRQVGLEGLGEEERGRYVADPSGFIQSVKAPAFKLYAERFIMPSFAARAATAVTGGAQGGKGPSPGMTPAPLSAAKFLAARILWDESMSTAAIRHLKTHPKDLVVLLVGADHIKFGLGAPARLERLLRSAEVETAPGRGKVKSILLNPTPADTGSETRRLRLSLGYANNLANCRPVADFLWWSQYPRVAWLEHPQNPISGVYSEDDSLFQVFSGRK
;
A
#
# COMPACT_ATOMS: atom_id res chain seq x y z
N MET A 1 31.76 -58.14 30.15
CA MET A 1 32.56 -57.93 31.37
C MET A 1 32.49 -56.45 31.77
N PRO A 2 31.51 -56.06 32.60
CA PRO A 2 31.42 -54.73 33.19
C PRO A 2 31.93 -54.73 34.64
N VAL A 3 32.49 -53.62 35.12
CA VAL A 3 32.85 -53.46 36.54
C VAL A 3 32.11 -52.24 37.12
N HIS A 4 31.13 -52.55 37.95
CA HIS A 4 30.55 -51.87 39.13
C HIS A 4 31.51 -50.91 39.88
N ARG A 5 31.15 -49.92 40.71
CA ARG A 5 30.01 -49.52 41.59
C ARG A 5 30.38 -48.07 42.07
N ARG A 6 29.50 -47.06 41.99
CA ARG A 6 28.59 -46.48 43.03
C ARG A 6 29.23 -45.69 44.23
N PRO A 7 28.47 -44.73 44.83
CA PRO A 7 28.92 -43.43 45.38
C PRO A 7 28.94 -43.38 46.93
N PRO A 8 29.12 -42.19 47.55
CA PRO A 8 28.05 -41.54 48.36
C PRO A 8 28.14 -39.98 48.33
N LEU A 9 27.35 -39.11 48.96
CA LEU A 9 26.05 -39.08 49.66
C LEU A 9 25.65 -37.60 49.81
N SER A 10 24.34 -37.39 49.94
CA SER A 10 23.62 -36.17 50.31
C SER A 10 23.98 -35.61 51.70
N ALA A 11 23.87 -34.29 51.86
CA ALA A 11 23.45 -33.68 53.13
C ALA A 11 22.51 -32.49 52.87
N SER A 12 21.29 -32.66 53.36
CA SER A 12 20.22 -31.69 53.56
C SER A 12 20.50 -30.76 54.74
N SER A 13 20.10 -29.49 54.64
CA SER A 13 19.46 -28.79 55.77
C SER A 13 18.54 -27.66 55.30
N SER A 14 17.30 -27.81 55.74
CA SER A 14 16.21 -26.85 55.85
C SER A 14 16.56 -25.62 56.69
N SER A 15 16.00 -24.45 56.38
CA SER A 15 14.90 -23.85 57.18
C SER A 15 14.56 -22.39 56.80
N SER A 16 13.25 -22.12 56.89
CA SER A 16 12.58 -20.88 57.30
C SER A 16 12.59 -19.63 56.41
N SER A 17 11.44 -19.48 55.75
CA SER A 17 10.60 -18.26 55.65
C SER A 17 10.88 -17.12 56.64
N ALA A 18 11.08 -15.91 56.11
CA ALA A 18 10.61 -14.67 56.71
C ALA A 18 10.40 -13.60 55.63
N SER A 19 9.17 -13.12 55.53
CA SER A 19 8.75 -11.93 54.82
C SER A 19 9.38 -10.68 55.43
N SER A 20 9.95 -9.80 54.63
CA SER A 20 10.23 -8.42 55.02
C SER A 20 9.84 -7.45 53.90
N THR A 21 8.73 -6.79 54.16
CA THR A 21 8.22 -5.59 53.51
C THR A 21 9.24 -4.44 53.60
N PRO A 22 9.37 -3.59 52.56
CA PRO A 22 10.28 -2.45 52.60
C PRO A 22 9.70 -1.28 53.43
N PRO A 23 10.55 -0.45 54.05
CA PRO A 23 10.11 0.72 54.82
C PRO A 23 9.65 1.89 53.91
N PRO A 24 8.79 2.79 54.41
CA PRO A 24 8.24 3.91 53.64
C PRO A 24 9.26 5.05 53.48
N PRO A 25 9.17 5.85 52.39
CA PRO A 25 10.06 6.99 52.18
C PRO A 25 9.70 8.18 53.09
N SER A 26 10.74 8.82 53.61
CA SER A 26 10.73 10.05 54.41
C SER A 26 10.37 11.29 53.58
N ASN A 27 9.47 12.11 54.11
CA ASN A 27 9.09 13.43 53.60
C ASN A 27 10.27 14.41 53.53
N LEU A 28 10.56 14.92 52.33
CA LEU A 28 11.29 16.17 52.10
C LEU A 28 10.52 17.01 51.05
N PRO A 29 10.51 18.36 51.19
CA PRO A 29 9.63 19.24 50.42
C PRO A 29 10.11 19.45 48.96
N PRO A 30 9.21 19.85 48.04
CA PRO A 30 9.46 19.76 46.61
C PRO A 30 10.33 20.90 46.08
N SER A 31 11.34 20.55 45.29
CA SER A 31 12.07 21.45 44.40
C SER A 31 11.36 21.56 43.04
N SER A 32 11.17 22.80 42.60
CA SER A 32 10.45 23.19 41.38
C SER A 32 11.05 22.60 40.10
N PRO A 33 10.22 22.18 39.11
CA PRO A 33 10.71 21.62 37.85
C PRO A 33 11.00 22.69 36.79
N SER A 34 12.16 22.51 36.14
CA SER A 34 12.58 23.22 34.93
C SER A 34 11.95 22.56 33.69
N SER A 35 11.08 23.31 33.02
CA SER A 35 10.67 23.28 31.60
C SER A 35 10.77 21.97 30.80
N ALA A 36 9.59 21.36 30.55
CA ALA A 36 9.25 20.65 29.32
C ALA A 36 7.85 21.10 28.87
N PRO A 37 7.60 21.36 27.57
CA PRO A 37 6.34 21.93 27.12
C PRO A 37 5.22 20.88 27.07
N SER A 38 4.13 21.15 27.78
CA SER A 38 2.87 20.38 27.75
C SER A 38 2.12 20.58 26.43
N PRO A 39 1.28 19.60 26.01
CA PRO A 39 0.55 19.62 24.75
C PRO A 39 -0.55 20.69 24.74
N ILE A 40 -0.71 21.34 23.59
CA ILE A 40 -1.72 22.37 23.34
C ILE A 40 -3.12 21.72 23.33
N PRO A 41 -4.07 22.15 24.18
CA PRO A 41 -5.45 21.73 24.08
C PRO A 41 -6.14 22.47 22.93
N ILE A 42 -6.63 21.75 21.92
CA ILE A 42 -7.49 22.32 20.87
C ILE A 42 -8.91 22.40 21.41
N ASN A 43 -9.21 23.49 22.11
CA ASN A 43 -10.59 23.94 22.36
C ASN A 43 -10.68 25.41 21.97
N SER A 44 -11.25 25.68 20.79
CA SER A 44 -11.75 27.00 20.42
C SER A 44 -12.85 26.83 19.38
N PHE A 45 -14.04 26.44 19.85
CA PHE A 45 -15.29 26.73 19.17
C PHE A 45 -16.18 27.54 20.12
N SER A 46 -16.71 28.63 19.57
CA SER A 46 -17.82 29.45 20.09
C SER A 46 -17.45 30.56 21.09
N THR A 47 -17.20 31.76 20.57
CA THR A 47 -17.98 32.96 20.92
C THR A 47 -17.88 33.98 19.79
N LEU A 48 -19.00 34.33 19.14
CA LEU A 48 -19.29 35.68 18.64
C LEU A 48 -20.78 35.75 18.30
N LYS A 49 -21.48 36.67 18.98
CA LYS A 49 -22.90 37.01 18.79
C LYS A 49 -23.11 37.85 17.51
N PRO A 50 -24.34 37.89 16.96
CA PRO A 50 -24.65 38.49 15.67
C PRO A 50 -24.92 40.00 15.75
N GLY A 51 -24.56 40.74 14.69
CA GLY A 51 -24.95 42.14 14.43
C GLY A 51 -25.80 42.25 13.16
N PRO A 52 -26.62 43.30 13.01
CA PRO A 52 -27.94 43.20 12.38
C PRO A 52 -28.00 43.42 10.86
N TYR A 53 -29.10 42.90 10.29
CA TYR A 53 -29.63 43.06 8.95
C TYR A 53 -29.85 44.51 8.50
N ALA A 54 -29.68 44.79 7.20
CA ALA A 54 -30.76 45.28 6.32
C ALA A 54 -30.32 45.31 4.83
N PRO A 55 -31.27 45.24 3.87
CA PRO A 55 -31.06 44.72 2.52
C PRO A 55 -31.04 45.81 1.42
N SER A 56 -30.58 45.46 0.22
CA SER A 56 -30.93 46.20 -1.01
C SER A 56 -30.94 45.29 -2.25
N GLU A 57 -32.17 45.07 -2.69
CA GLU A 57 -32.72 45.08 -4.05
C GLU A 57 -32.01 44.50 -5.29
N VAL A 58 -32.90 43.86 -6.05
CA VAL A 58 -32.85 43.30 -7.40
C VAL A 58 -32.48 44.35 -8.46
N SER A 59 -31.63 43.98 -9.42
CA SER A 59 -31.87 44.38 -10.81
C SER A 59 -31.24 43.42 -11.82
N SER A 60 -31.89 43.41 -12.97
CA SER A 60 -31.92 42.41 -14.02
C SER A 60 -30.97 42.70 -15.18
N HIS A 61 -30.74 41.65 -15.99
CA HIS A 61 -30.29 41.65 -17.39
C HIS A 61 -28.94 42.28 -17.78
N ALA A 62 -28.02 41.44 -18.29
CA ALA A 62 -27.57 41.53 -19.69
C ALA A 62 -26.70 40.31 -20.10
N GLN A 63 -26.98 39.81 -21.31
CA GLN A 63 -26.28 38.74 -22.03
C GLN A 63 -24.92 39.21 -22.60
N PRO A 64 -24.00 38.28 -22.97
CA PRO A 64 -22.65 38.62 -23.42
C PRO A 64 -22.58 38.90 -24.93
N PRO A 65 -21.61 39.68 -25.44
CA PRO A 65 -21.39 39.82 -26.88
C PRO A 65 -20.43 38.76 -27.44
N PRO A 66 -20.49 38.48 -28.77
CA PRO A 66 -19.86 37.33 -29.39
C PRO A 66 -18.48 37.60 -30.03
N SER A 67 -17.73 36.51 -30.20
CA SER A 67 -16.68 36.19 -31.20
C SER A 67 -16.02 37.30 -32.03
N THR A 68 -14.68 37.27 -32.12
CA THR A 68 -13.99 37.63 -33.37
C THR A 68 -12.72 36.80 -33.60
N ARG A 69 -12.75 35.98 -34.65
CA ARG A 69 -11.59 35.43 -35.37
C ARG A 69 -10.97 36.52 -36.25
N ARG A 70 -9.65 36.67 -36.26
CA ARG A 70 -8.74 36.75 -37.45
C ARG A 70 -7.32 37.15 -37.01
N ARG A 71 -6.35 36.27 -37.25
CA ARG A 71 -5.28 36.39 -38.27
C ARG A 71 -4.31 37.56 -38.06
N PHE A 72 -3.06 37.24 -37.74
CA PHE A 72 -1.92 37.96 -38.29
C PHE A 72 -0.80 36.97 -38.63
N LEU A 73 -0.28 37.09 -39.85
CA LEU A 73 0.76 36.28 -40.48
C LEU A 73 2.13 36.98 -40.36
N GLN A 74 3.17 36.12 -40.32
CA GLN A 74 4.49 36.29 -40.94
C GLN A 74 5.42 37.42 -40.48
N SER A 75 6.60 37.00 -40.00
CA SER A 75 7.89 37.44 -40.56
C SER A 75 8.96 36.38 -40.29
N LEU A 76 9.33 35.65 -41.35
CA LEU A 76 10.62 34.98 -41.48
C LEU A 76 11.69 36.05 -41.77
N ARG A 77 12.87 35.94 -41.16
CA ARG A 77 14.13 36.15 -41.88
C ARG A 77 15.32 35.56 -41.12
N SER A 78 15.95 34.64 -41.84
CA SER A 78 17.27 34.07 -41.70
C SER A 78 18.38 35.12 -41.71
N ALA A 79 19.48 34.82 -41.03
CA ALA A 79 20.82 35.24 -41.45
C ALA A 79 21.85 34.23 -40.94
N SER A 80 22.54 33.61 -41.89
CA SER A 80 23.60 32.63 -41.71
C SER A 80 24.97 33.29 -41.88
N LEU A 81 25.97 32.72 -41.21
CA LEU A 81 27.36 32.51 -41.64
C LEU A 81 28.25 33.70 -42.07
N SER A 82 29.40 33.83 -41.39
CA SER A 82 30.78 33.89 -41.93
C SER A 82 31.75 34.43 -40.86
N LEU A 83 33.07 34.17 -40.78
CA LEU A 83 34.04 33.16 -41.28
C LEU A 83 35.44 33.64 -40.77
N VAL A 84 36.41 32.72 -40.60
CA VAL A 84 37.90 32.90 -40.59
C VAL A 84 38.56 33.63 -39.41
N ALA A 85 39.29 32.98 -38.50
CA ALA A 85 40.64 32.37 -38.52
C ALA A 85 41.82 33.35 -38.29
N PHE A 86 42.66 33.02 -37.30
CA PHE A 86 44.10 33.31 -37.29
C PHE A 86 44.84 32.16 -36.59
N LEU A 87 45.85 31.63 -37.28
CA LEU A 87 46.83 30.65 -36.80
C LEU A 87 48.07 31.39 -36.28
N SER A 88 48.65 30.95 -35.16
CA SER A 88 50.11 30.77 -35.01
C SER A 88 50.45 29.90 -33.79
N PRO A 89 51.52 29.07 -33.87
CA PRO A 89 51.90 28.10 -32.84
C PRO A 89 53.04 28.63 -31.95
N ALA A 90 53.13 28.12 -30.72
CA ALA A 90 54.33 27.46 -30.16
C ALA A 90 54.37 27.47 -28.61
N PHE A 91 54.91 26.38 -28.05
CA PHE A 91 55.40 26.19 -26.67
C PHE A 91 54.36 26.32 -25.53
N LEU A 92 54.22 25.45 -24.53
CA LEU A 92 55.13 24.48 -23.89
C LEU A 92 54.31 23.37 -23.21
N ALA A 93 54.87 22.16 -23.15
CA ALA A 93 54.31 21.02 -22.44
C ALA A 93 54.20 21.26 -20.92
N SER A 94 52.99 21.12 -20.38
CA SER A 94 52.81 20.72 -18.98
C SER A 94 51.68 19.69 -18.92
N SER A 95 52.08 18.45 -18.66
CA SER A 95 51.23 17.29 -18.45
C SER A 95 50.22 17.52 -17.32
N ARG A 96 48.94 17.67 -17.68
CA ARG A 96 47.81 17.39 -16.79
C ARG A 96 47.18 16.08 -17.27
N PRO A 97 46.83 15.13 -16.36
CA PRO A 97 46.16 13.93 -16.79
C PRO A 97 44.77 14.33 -17.28
N ALA A 98 44.52 14.19 -18.57
CA ALA A 98 43.19 14.26 -19.11
C ALA A 98 42.39 13.11 -18.49
N LEU A 99 41.39 13.47 -17.69
CA LEU A 99 40.32 12.56 -17.29
C LEU A 99 39.68 12.06 -18.59
N ALA A 100 40.05 10.86 -19.02
CA ALA A 100 39.45 10.24 -20.19
C ALA A 100 37.96 10.09 -19.88
N LEU A 101 37.11 10.87 -20.55
CA LEU A 101 35.68 10.58 -20.62
C LEU A 101 35.56 9.19 -21.24
N ARG A 102 35.37 8.19 -20.38
CA ARG A 102 34.98 6.86 -20.78
C ARG A 102 33.65 7.02 -21.50
N ALA A 103 33.63 6.76 -22.80
CA ALA A 103 32.41 6.63 -23.57
C ALA A 103 31.44 5.72 -22.80
N PRO A 104 30.14 6.03 -22.76
CA PRO A 104 29.18 5.19 -22.05
C PRO A 104 29.36 3.77 -22.55
N SER A 105 29.70 2.86 -21.65
CA SER A 105 29.71 1.44 -21.93
C SER A 105 28.36 1.12 -22.53
N LYS A 106 28.33 0.72 -23.82
CA LYS A 106 27.13 0.16 -24.44
C LYS A 106 26.58 -0.85 -23.45
N LEU A 107 25.42 -0.55 -22.86
CA LEU A 107 24.70 -1.48 -22.01
C LEU A 107 24.65 -2.78 -22.82
N ALA A 108 25.17 -3.87 -22.26
CA ALA A 108 25.01 -5.17 -22.88
C ALA A 108 23.52 -5.34 -23.20
N PRO A 109 23.14 -5.78 -24.42
CA PRO A 109 21.75 -6.01 -24.73
C PRO A 109 21.18 -6.95 -23.66
N PRO A 110 19.96 -6.68 -23.16
CA PRO A 110 19.35 -7.55 -22.16
C PRO A 110 19.37 -8.99 -22.70
N PRO A 111 19.65 -9.99 -21.84
CA PRO A 111 19.62 -11.38 -22.28
C PRO A 111 18.28 -11.64 -22.99
N PRO A 112 18.26 -12.47 -24.05
CA PRO A 112 17.02 -12.76 -24.76
C PRO A 112 15.98 -13.21 -23.72
N PRO A 113 14.74 -12.69 -23.78
CA PRO A 113 13.70 -13.07 -22.84
C PRO A 113 13.60 -14.60 -22.83
N SER A 114 13.26 -15.20 -21.69
CA SER A 114 12.96 -16.62 -21.68
C SER A 114 11.89 -16.90 -22.74
N VAL A 115 11.84 -18.11 -23.28
CA VAL A 115 10.85 -18.45 -24.31
C VAL A 115 9.41 -18.17 -23.81
N ARG A 116 9.21 -18.06 -22.48
CA ARG A 116 7.97 -17.68 -21.77
C ARG A 116 8.27 -16.99 -20.43
N PRO A 117 8.41 -15.65 -20.36
CA PRO A 117 8.63 -14.92 -19.09
C PRO A 117 7.36 -14.93 -18.22
N PHE A 118 7.52 -15.15 -16.90
CA PHE A 118 6.42 -15.11 -15.94
C PHE A 118 6.35 -13.78 -15.20
N LEU A 119 7.49 -13.10 -15.03
CA LEU A 119 7.59 -11.78 -14.43
C LEU A 119 7.79 -10.69 -15.48
N TRP A 120 7.02 -9.62 -15.33
CA TRP A 120 7.11 -8.43 -16.16
C TRP A 120 7.15 -7.18 -15.29
N GLN A 121 8.02 -6.22 -15.61
CA GLN A 121 8.01 -4.88 -15.02
C GLN A 121 7.15 -3.95 -15.87
N VAL A 122 6.37 -3.09 -15.21
CA VAL A 122 5.65 -2.01 -15.88
C VAL A 122 6.51 -0.74 -15.87
N LEU A 123 6.91 -0.30 -17.05
CA LEU A 123 7.70 0.91 -17.25
C LEU A 123 6.80 2.10 -17.60
N MET A 124 6.78 3.10 -16.73
CA MET A 124 6.09 4.37 -17.00
C MET A 124 6.87 5.19 -18.03
N SER A 125 6.55 4.95 -19.29
CA SER A 125 7.00 5.68 -20.48
C SER A 125 5.79 6.23 -21.25
N ASP A 126 6.02 6.93 -22.36
CA ASP A 126 4.97 7.44 -23.22
C ASP A 126 5.05 6.78 -24.61
N PRO A 127 4.23 5.75 -24.91
CA PRO A 127 3.25 5.09 -24.04
C PRO A 127 3.90 4.11 -23.03
N PRO A 128 3.20 3.71 -21.94
CA PRO A 128 3.71 2.73 -20.99
C PRO A 128 4.08 1.39 -21.61
N GLN A 129 5.15 0.77 -21.11
CA GLN A 129 5.72 -0.46 -21.67
C GLN A 129 5.76 -1.60 -20.65
N LEU A 130 5.72 -2.83 -21.15
CA LEU A 130 5.95 -4.05 -20.38
C LEU A 130 7.33 -4.61 -20.71
N GLN A 131 8.17 -4.80 -19.68
CA GLN A 131 9.50 -5.38 -19.82
C GLN A 131 9.53 -6.80 -19.23
N PRO A 132 9.76 -7.86 -20.04
CA PRO A 132 9.83 -9.23 -19.54
C PRO A 132 11.19 -9.52 -18.88
N TYR A 133 11.19 -10.43 -17.91
CA TYR A 133 12.42 -10.98 -17.32
C TYR A 133 12.64 -12.44 -17.71
N THR A 134 13.90 -12.80 -17.90
CA THR A 134 14.33 -14.21 -17.93
C THR A 134 14.22 -14.82 -16.54
N SER A 135 14.31 -16.15 -16.41
CA SER A 135 14.32 -16.82 -15.10
C SER A 135 15.49 -16.37 -14.20
N GLU A 136 16.64 -16.00 -14.77
CA GLU A 136 17.74 -15.39 -14.00
C GLU A 136 17.44 -13.94 -13.63
N GLY A 137 16.77 -13.20 -14.53
CA GLY A 137 16.25 -11.86 -14.25
C GLY A 137 15.24 -11.85 -13.11
N GLU A 138 14.33 -12.81 -13.06
CA GLU A 138 13.36 -13.01 -11.97
C GLU A 138 14.05 -13.15 -10.62
N LYS A 139 15.08 -14.00 -10.53
CA LYS A 139 15.90 -14.15 -9.31
C LYS A 139 16.61 -12.86 -8.94
N ALA A 140 17.10 -12.10 -9.91
CA ALA A 140 17.76 -10.82 -9.67
C ALA A 140 16.79 -9.77 -9.12
N VAL A 141 15.57 -9.69 -9.66
CA VAL A 141 14.50 -8.79 -9.17
C VAL A 141 14.11 -9.15 -7.74
N LEU A 142 13.83 -10.42 -7.45
CA LEU A 142 13.51 -10.88 -6.10
C LEU A 142 14.62 -10.57 -5.09
N ARG A 143 15.88 -10.74 -5.51
CA ARG A 143 17.05 -10.42 -4.68
C ARG A 143 17.17 -8.92 -4.42
N ASP A 144 16.93 -8.08 -5.42
CA ASP A 144 16.91 -6.61 -5.25
C ASP A 144 15.78 -6.19 -4.30
N MET A 145 14.58 -6.74 -4.47
CA MET A 145 13.45 -6.48 -3.58
C MET A 145 13.79 -6.87 -2.14
N ALA A 146 14.26 -8.09 -1.89
CA ALA A 146 14.56 -8.56 -0.55
C ALA A 146 15.64 -7.70 0.16
N ARG A 147 16.56 -7.11 -0.62
CA ARG A 147 17.68 -6.32 -0.10
C ARG A 147 17.36 -4.83 0.04
N THR A 148 16.45 -4.28 -0.75
CA THR A 148 16.20 -2.83 -0.80
C THR A 148 14.79 -2.41 -0.36
N CYS A 149 13.84 -3.34 -0.30
CA CYS A 149 12.49 -3.05 0.17
C CYS A 149 12.37 -3.23 1.69
N ASN A 150 11.55 -2.38 2.30
CA ASN A 150 10.96 -2.63 3.62
C ASN A 150 9.58 -3.26 3.50
N ALA A 151 8.91 -3.07 2.35
CA ALA A 151 7.63 -3.68 2.09
C ALA A 151 7.47 -4.13 0.63
N VAL A 152 6.84 -5.28 0.45
CA VAL A 152 6.39 -5.79 -0.86
C VAL A 152 4.92 -6.15 -0.76
N PHE A 153 4.07 -5.44 -1.51
CA PHE A 153 2.66 -5.73 -1.61
C PHE A 153 2.39 -6.76 -2.72
N LEU A 154 1.63 -7.80 -2.39
CA LEU A 154 1.14 -8.81 -3.31
C LEU A 154 -0.37 -8.62 -3.47
N GLY A 155 -0.80 -8.24 -4.66
CA GLY A 155 -2.21 -8.01 -5.00
C GLY A 155 -2.86 -9.29 -5.50
N GLU A 156 -3.76 -9.86 -4.71
CA GLU A 156 -4.51 -11.08 -5.03
C GLU A 156 -5.94 -10.79 -5.51
N HIS A 157 -6.54 -11.73 -6.21
CA HIS A 157 -7.98 -11.75 -6.48
C HIS A 157 -8.73 -12.07 -5.19
N VAL A 158 -9.77 -11.28 -4.91
CA VAL A 158 -10.61 -11.46 -3.73
C VAL A 158 -12.01 -11.89 -4.20
N GLU A 159 -12.29 -13.19 -4.17
CA GLU A 159 -13.63 -13.72 -4.42
C GLU A 159 -14.33 -14.15 -3.12
N LYS A 160 -15.45 -13.49 -2.77
CA LYS A 160 -16.44 -14.10 -1.89
C LYS A 160 -17.37 -15.00 -2.72
N GLY A 161 -17.25 -16.32 -2.54
CA GLY A 161 -18.29 -17.28 -2.92
C GLY A 161 -18.07 -18.09 -4.20
N GLY A 162 -16.89 -18.04 -4.81
CA GLY A 162 -16.47 -19.00 -5.82
C GLY A 162 -15.10 -19.53 -5.44
N GLY A 163 -14.96 -20.85 -5.29
CA GLY A 163 -13.65 -21.50 -5.32
C GLY A 163 -13.09 -21.43 -6.74
N GLY A 164 -12.87 -20.22 -7.23
CA GLY A 164 -12.32 -19.95 -8.53
C GLY A 164 -10.84 -20.30 -8.53
N GLN A 165 -10.42 -20.96 -9.61
CA GLN A 165 -9.04 -21.37 -9.87
C GLN A 165 -8.01 -20.23 -9.68
N GLY A 166 -8.42 -18.96 -9.79
CA GLY A 166 -7.57 -17.79 -9.62
C GLY A 166 -7.07 -17.51 -8.19
N ALA A 167 -7.90 -17.72 -7.16
CA ALA A 167 -7.47 -17.46 -5.78
C ALA A 167 -6.40 -18.46 -5.31
N ASP A 168 -6.58 -19.74 -5.64
CA ASP A 168 -5.61 -20.79 -5.33
C ASP A 168 -4.29 -20.60 -6.10
N GLU A 169 -4.37 -20.15 -7.35
CA GLU A 169 -3.20 -19.83 -8.18
C GLU A 169 -2.44 -18.61 -7.67
N ASP A 170 -3.13 -17.59 -7.16
CA ASP A 170 -2.52 -16.42 -6.52
C ASP A 170 -1.80 -16.80 -5.24
N GLN A 171 -2.43 -17.58 -4.37
CA GLN A 171 -1.85 -18.02 -3.10
C GLN A 171 -0.60 -18.89 -3.32
N THR A 172 -0.64 -19.76 -4.33
CA THR A 172 0.52 -20.56 -4.74
C THR A 172 1.67 -19.67 -5.24
N LEU A 173 1.36 -18.63 -6.03
CA LEU A 173 2.37 -17.70 -6.51
C LEU A 173 2.90 -16.80 -5.38
N ALA A 174 2.04 -16.35 -4.48
CA ALA A 174 2.40 -15.58 -3.30
C ALA A 174 3.37 -16.36 -2.42
N LEU A 175 3.09 -17.65 -2.17
CA LEU A 175 3.99 -18.55 -1.45
C LEU A 175 5.38 -18.55 -2.11
N ARG A 176 5.47 -18.78 -3.43
CA ARG A 176 6.75 -18.77 -4.18
C ARG A 176 7.52 -17.45 -4.01
N VAL A 177 6.83 -16.32 -4.04
CA VAL A 177 7.45 -15.00 -3.82
C VAL A 177 7.95 -14.88 -2.39
N VAL A 178 7.16 -15.29 -1.39
CA VAL A 178 7.54 -15.28 0.02
C VAL A 178 8.77 -16.15 0.27
N GLU A 179 8.84 -17.39 -0.24
CA GLU A 179 10.03 -18.24 -0.04
C GLU A 179 11.29 -17.61 -0.66
N ALA A 180 11.14 -16.98 -1.83
CA ALA A 180 12.26 -16.35 -2.51
C ALA A 180 12.75 -15.09 -1.77
N LEU A 181 11.82 -14.24 -1.30
CA LEU A 181 12.16 -13.08 -0.50
C LEU A 181 12.78 -13.49 0.84
N ASP A 182 12.25 -14.52 1.49
CA ASP A 182 12.80 -15.06 2.73
C ASP A 182 14.23 -15.57 2.55
N LYS A 183 14.49 -16.24 1.43
CA LYS A 183 15.83 -16.74 1.07
C LYS A 183 16.83 -15.63 0.77
N TYR A 184 16.40 -14.53 0.15
CA TYR A 184 17.31 -13.47 -0.31
C TYR A 184 17.45 -12.29 0.65
N LYS A 185 16.62 -12.19 1.69
CA LYS A 185 16.69 -11.12 2.68
C LYS A 185 18.07 -11.10 3.39
N PRO A 186 18.54 -9.93 3.86
CA PRO A 186 19.72 -9.85 4.72
C PRO A 186 19.58 -10.72 5.97
N ARG A 187 20.70 -11.25 6.49
CA ARG A 187 20.70 -12.14 7.66
C ARG A 187 20.22 -11.47 8.95
N ASP A 188 20.30 -10.14 9.03
CA ASP A 188 19.87 -9.34 10.16
C ASP A 188 18.45 -8.76 9.99
N ALA A 189 17.72 -9.24 8.98
CA ALA A 189 16.32 -8.90 8.74
C ALA A 189 15.45 -10.15 8.86
N SER A 190 14.30 -10.02 9.52
CA SER A 190 13.25 -11.03 9.49
C SER A 190 12.26 -10.75 8.36
N LEU A 191 11.59 -11.80 7.89
CA LEU A 191 10.40 -11.64 7.05
C LEU A 191 9.15 -11.63 7.93
N VAL A 192 8.20 -10.76 7.59
CA VAL A 192 6.88 -10.70 8.22
C VAL A 192 5.83 -10.78 7.14
N LEU A 193 4.78 -11.58 7.37
CA LEU A 193 3.68 -11.75 6.43
C LEU A 193 2.42 -11.06 6.95
N GLY A 194 1.99 -10.01 6.25
CA GLY A 194 0.74 -9.31 6.53
C GLY A 194 -0.42 -9.87 5.72
N LEU A 195 -1.58 -10.05 6.36
CA LEU A 195 -2.79 -10.62 5.75
C LEU A 195 -3.95 -9.62 5.85
N GLU A 196 -4.51 -9.18 4.73
CA GLU A 196 -5.75 -8.37 4.71
C GLU A 196 -6.94 -9.15 5.26
N ALA A 197 -6.99 -10.47 5.02
CA ALA A 197 -8.06 -11.35 5.45
C ALA A 197 -8.33 -11.34 6.96
N VAL A 198 -7.33 -10.94 7.77
CA VAL A 198 -7.40 -10.94 9.23
C VAL A 198 -7.42 -9.50 9.75
N GLN A 199 -8.45 -9.16 10.53
CA GLN A 199 -8.61 -7.84 11.13
C GLN A 199 -7.58 -7.59 12.24
N GLN A 200 -7.15 -6.34 12.43
CA GLN A 200 -6.08 -5.98 13.35
C GLN A 200 -6.34 -6.43 14.80
N LYS A 201 -7.59 -6.37 15.27
CA LYS A 201 -7.99 -6.87 16.60
C LYS A 201 -7.67 -8.34 16.87
N PHE A 202 -7.50 -9.17 15.84
CA PHE A 202 -7.21 -10.60 15.97
C PHE A 202 -5.71 -10.93 15.96
N GLN A 203 -4.84 -9.92 16.10
CA GLN A 203 -3.39 -10.14 16.21
C GLN A 203 -3.00 -11.20 17.28
N PRO A 204 -3.64 -11.27 18.48
CA PRO A 204 -3.30 -12.31 19.45
C PRO A 204 -3.50 -13.74 18.93
N ALA A 205 -4.51 -13.98 18.09
CA ALA A 205 -4.74 -15.29 17.49
C ALA A 205 -3.65 -15.67 16.49
N LEU A 206 -3.19 -14.69 15.70
CA LEU A 206 -2.07 -14.87 14.77
C LEU A 206 -0.76 -15.17 15.51
N ASP A 207 -0.48 -14.42 16.57
CA ASP A 207 0.72 -14.62 17.39
C ASP A 207 0.71 -16.00 18.07
N ALA A 208 -0.45 -16.40 18.62
CA ALA A 208 -0.63 -17.73 19.23
C ALA A 208 -0.50 -18.88 18.22
N TYR A 209 -1.02 -18.70 17.00
CA TYR A 209 -0.91 -19.70 15.94
C TYR A 209 0.54 -19.95 15.52
N VAL A 210 1.35 -18.90 15.36
CA VAL A 210 2.78 -19.02 15.02
C VAL A 210 3.59 -19.58 16.19
N ALA A 211 3.27 -19.20 17.42
CA ALA A 211 3.96 -19.69 18.62
C ALA A 211 3.66 -21.16 18.95
N ASP A 212 2.55 -21.70 18.45
CA ASP A 212 2.15 -23.09 18.66
C ASP A 212 3.06 -24.02 17.85
N THR A 213 4.07 -24.61 18.49
CA THR A 213 4.98 -25.60 17.90
C THR A 213 4.48 -27.04 18.03
N GLY A 214 3.21 -27.23 18.40
CA GLY A 214 2.58 -28.55 18.51
C GLY A 214 2.46 -29.28 17.16
N THR A 215 2.33 -30.61 17.21
CA THR A 215 2.25 -31.46 16.02
C THR A 215 0.85 -31.54 15.41
N ASP A 216 -0.19 -31.12 16.13
CA ASP A 216 -1.56 -31.12 15.64
C ASP A 216 -1.83 -29.85 14.81
N LEU A 217 -1.61 -29.96 13.50
CA LEU A 217 -1.81 -28.87 12.56
C LEU A 217 -3.30 -28.52 12.39
N ALA A 218 -4.14 -29.54 12.29
CA ALA A 218 -5.58 -29.38 12.08
C ALA A 218 -6.27 -28.67 13.25
N ALA A 219 -5.89 -29.00 14.50
CA ALA A 219 -6.43 -28.32 15.67
C ALA A 219 -6.05 -26.83 15.73
N ALA A 220 -4.80 -26.50 15.39
CA ALA A 220 -4.37 -25.09 15.35
C ALA A 220 -5.06 -24.31 14.22
N ASP A 221 -5.23 -24.93 13.05
CA ASP A 221 -5.94 -24.34 11.91
C ASP A 221 -7.40 -24.05 12.27
N ALA A 222 -8.09 -25.02 12.90
CA ALA A 222 -9.46 -24.87 13.38
C ALA A 222 -9.58 -23.75 14.42
N ARG A 223 -8.64 -23.67 15.38
CA ARG A 223 -8.58 -22.60 16.38
C ARG A 223 -8.40 -21.23 15.72
N LEU A 224 -7.42 -21.09 14.82
CA LEU A 224 -7.17 -19.83 14.11
C LEU A 224 -8.40 -19.38 13.32
N ARG A 225 -9.03 -20.29 12.56
CA ARG A 225 -10.24 -20.01 11.78
C ARG A 225 -11.39 -19.50 12.68
N GLN A 226 -11.57 -20.12 13.84
CA GLN A 226 -12.58 -19.73 14.81
C GLN A 226 -12.27 -18.39 15.47
N GLU A 227 -11.07 -18.20 16.01
CA GLU A 227 -10.68 -17.00 16.77
C GLU A 227 -10.62 -15.74 15.91
N THR A 228 -10.34 -15.88 14.62
CA THR A 228 -10.35 -14.77 13.65
C THR A 228 -11.73 -14.53 13.04
N GLU A 229 -12.73 -15.35 13.39
CA GLU A 229 -14.07 -15.34 12.80
C GLU A 229 -13.99 -15.40 11.26
N TRP A 230 -13.11 -16.23 10.72
CA TRP A 230 -12.68 -16.20 9.31
C TRP A 230 -13.86 -16.31 8.35
N ASP A 231 -14.77 -17.26 8.60
CA ASP A 231 -15.92 -17.55 7.74
C ASP A 231 -16.87 -16.37 7.60
N GLU A 232 -16.94 -15.51 8.62
CA GLU A 232 -17.81 -14.35 8.62
C GLU A 232 -17.12 -13.13 8.00
N ARG A 233 -15.82 -12.98 8.29
CA ARG A 233 -15.10 -11.72 8.09
C ARG A 233 -14.18 -11.72 6.87
N ALA A 234 -13.48 -12.81 6.62
CA ALA A 234 -12.53 -12.87 5.52
C ALA A 234 -13.26 -12.86 4.18
N SER A 235 -12.58 -12.35 3.16
CA SER A 235 -13.07 -12.29 1.80
C SER A 235 -12.45 -13.35 0.89
N VAL A 236 -11.57 -14.18 1.44
CA VAL A 236 -10.90 -15.31 0.77
C VAL A 236 -11.19 -16.60 1.55
N PRO A 237 -11.33 -17.76 0.88
CA PRO A 237 -11.46 -19.05 1.55
C PRO A 237 -10.28 -19.32 2.49
N PHE A 238 -10.55 -19.93 3.64
CA PHE A 238 -9.50 -20.23 4.63
C PHE A 238 -8.45 -21.19 4.06
N GLU A 239 -8.92 -22.20 3.32
CA GLU A 239 -8.12 -23.25 2.70
C GLU A 239 -7.10 -22.70 1.72
N ALA A 240 -7.43 -21.63 1.00
CA ALA A 240 -6.55 -20.98 0.05
C ALA A 240 -5.32 -20.36 0.76
N CYS A 241 -5.48 -19.90 2.00
CA CYS A 241 -4.41 -19.30 2.79
C CYS A 241 -3.56 -20.31 3.57
N LEU A 242 -3.99 -21.57 3.69
CA LEU A 242 -3.30 -22.59 4.50
C LEU A 242 -1.82 -22.76 4.12
N PRO A 243 -1.40 -22.81 2.84
CA PRO A 243 0.02 -22.98 2.50
C PRO A 243 0.91 -21.88 3.08
N LEU A 244 0.46 -20.62 3.08
CA LEU A 244 1.18 -19.50 3.67
C LEU A 244 1.14 -19.54 5.21
N LEU A 245 -0.01 -19.88 5.80
CA LEU A 245 -0.17 -20.00 7.25
C LEU A 245 0.71 -21.12 7.82
N HIS A 246 0.68 -22.30 7.19
CA HIS A 246 1.50 -23.45 7.55
C HIS A 246 2.99 -23.14 7.46
N ARG A 247 3.41 -22.45 6.40
CA ARG A 247 4.80 -21.98 6.30
C ARG A 247 5.14 -21.04 7.44
N ALA A 248 4.28 -20.05 7.70
CA ALA A 248 4.57 -19.06 8.72
C ALA A 248 4.71 -19.69 10.11
N ARG A 249 3.85 -20.64 10.44
CA ARG A 249 3.95 -21.44 11.66
C ARG A 249 5.21 -22.31 11.69
N GLY A 250 5.48 -23.06 10.63
CA GLY A 250 6.61 -23.99 10.56
C GLY A 250 7.99 -23.31 10.62
N GLU A 251 8.10 -22.09 10.08
CA GLU A 251 9.34 -21.31 10.04
C GLU A 251 9.39 -20.19 11.10
N GLY A 252 8.32 -20.01 11.89
CA GLY A 252 8.23 -18.92 12.87
C GLY A 252 8.16 -17.52 12.25
N ILE A 253 7.66 -17.41 11.01
CA ILE A 253 7.45 -16.12 10.34
C ILE A 253 6.30 -15.41 11.04
N LYS A 254 6.56 -14.18 11.50
CA LYS A 254 5.54 -13.36 12.13
C LYS A 254 4.40 -13.07 11.15
N LEU A 255 3.17 -13.29 11.61
CA LEU A 255 1.95 -12.89 10.92
C LEU A 255 1.48 -11.52 11.42
N LEU A 256 0.91 -10.69 10.54
CA LEU A 256 0.36 -9.38 10.88
C LEU A 256 -1.07 -9.26 10.35
N GLY A 257 -2.03 -8.94 11.21
CA GLY A 257 -3.39 -8.59 10.79
C GLY A 257 -3.40 -7.21 10.16
N LEU A 258 -3.85 -7.09 8.91
CA LEU A 258 -3.89 -5.81 8.19
C LEU A 258 -5.31 -5.24 8.10
N GLY A 259 -6.32 -6.13 8.10
CA GLY A 259 -7.70 -5.82 7.79
C GLY A 259 -8.31 -4.78 8.74
N LEU A 260 -9.10 -3.87 8.16
CA LEU A 260 -9.91 -2.95 8.94
C LEU A 260 -11.10 -3.69 9.57
N GLU A 261 -11.40 -3.36 10.81
CA GLU A 261 -12.51 -3.91 11.57
C GLU A 261 -13.83 -3.64 10.85
N SER A 262 -14.65 -4.69 10.68
CA SER A 262 -15.95 -4.59 9.99
C SER A 262 -16.84 -3.52 10.62
N GLU A 263 -16.75 -3.37 11.94
CA GLU A 263 -17.51 -2.41 12.72
C GLU A 263 -17.10 -0.97 12.39
N ALA A 264 -15.79 -0.70 12.30
CA ALA A 264 -15.27 0.62 11.92
C ALA A 264 -15.61 0.96 10.46
N LEU A 265 -15.48 -0.03 9.56
CA LEU A 265 -15.86 0.11 8.16
C LEU A 265 -17.36 0.42 8.02
N ALA A 266 -18.22 -0.24 8.80
CA ALA A 266 -19.66 0.01 8.81
C ALA A 266 -19.99 1.42 9.30
N LYS A 267 -19.37 1.88 10.39
CA LYS A 267 -19.54 3.27 10.89
C LYS A 267 -19.19 4.30 9.83
N VAL A 268 -18.08 4.13 9.12
CA VAL A 268 -17.67 5.09 8.07
C VAL A 268 -18.60 5.06 6.86
N ARG A 269 -19.11 3.88 6.48
CA ARG A 269 -20.11 3.76 5.42
C ARG A 269 -21.45 4.38 5.79
N GLN A 270 -21.83 4.37 7.06
CA GLN A 270 -23.10 4.92 7.54
C GLN A 270 -23.02 6.41 7.85
N VAL A 271 -22.03 6.83 8.62
CA VAL A 271 -21.90 8.19 9.15
C VAL A 271 -20.86 8.99 8.35
N GLY A 272 -19.70 8.40 8.10
CA GLY A 272 -18.51 9.06 7.56
C GLY A 272 -17.32 8.92 8.52
N LEU A 273 -16.19 9.57 8.25
CA LEU A 273 -15.00 9.50 9.11
C LEU A 273 -15.22 10.15 10.49
N GLU A 274 -16.19 11.05 10.58
CA GLU A 274 -16.66 11.64 11.83
C GLU A 274 -17.27 10.59 12.79
N GLY A 275 -17.75 9.46 12.25
CA GLY A 275 -18.33 8.37 13.04
C GLY A 275 -17.32 7.53 13.81
N LEU A 276 -16.02 7.70 13.56
CA LEU A 276 -14.97 7.03 14.32
C LEU A 276 -14.66 7.78 15.61
N GLY A 277 -14.46 7.07 16.72
CA GLY A 277 -13.90 7.65 17.94
C GLY A 277 -12.43 8.06 17.78
N GLU A 278 -11.90 8.81 18.75
CA GLU A 278 -10.48 9.21 18.76
C GLU A 278 -9.54 8.00 18.81
N GLU A 279 -9.84 7.01 19.65
CA GLU A 279 -9.07 5.76 19.74
C GLU A 279 -9.07 5.00 18.40
N GLU A 280 -10.22 4.91 17.73
CA GLU A 280 -10.35 4.25 16.43
C GLU A 280 -9.52 4.99 15.36
N ARG A 281 -9.58 6.33 15.34
CA ARG A 281 -8.74 7.14 14.44
C ARG A 281 -7.26 6.91 14.71
N GLY A 282 -6.84 6.95 15.97
CA GLY A 282 -5.48 6.68 16.39
C GLY A 282 -5.03 5.27 16.01
N ARG A 283 -5.94 4.28 16.05
CA ARG A 283 -5.67 2.90 15.64
C ARG A 283 -5.45 2.77 14.14
N TYR A 284 -6.21 3.44 13.28
CA TYR A 284 -6.13 3.21 11.82
C TYR A 284 -5.31 4.24 11.06
N VAL A 285 -5.03 5.40 11.66
CA VAL A 285 -4.37 6.52 10.99
C VAL A 285 -3.14 6.94 11.80
N ALA A 286 -1.96 6.44 11.42
CA ALA A 286 -0.71 6.76 12.10
C ALA A 286 -0.23 8.22 11.90
N ASP A 287 -0.66 8.87 10.82
CA ASP A 287 -0.29 10.24 10.46
C ASP A 287 -1.53 10.99 9.92
N PRO A 288 -2.31 11.64 10.81
CA PRO A 288 -3.54 12.34 10.43
C PRO A 288 -3.31 13.47 9.41
N SER A 289 -2.21 14.19 9.51
CA SER A 289 -1.87 15.29 8.61
C SER A 289 -1.58 14.76 7.19
N GLY A 290 -0.72 13.75 7.08
CA GLY A 290 -0.41 13.12 5.80
C GLY A 290 -1.60 12.39 5.20
N PHE A 291 -2.48 11.79 6.02
CA PHE A 291 -3.74 11.19 5.58
C PHE A 291 -4.61 12.20 4.82
N ILE A 292 -4.85 13.39 5.39
CA ILE A 292 -5.65 14.45 4.77
C ILE A 292 -4.94 15.06 3.55
N GLN A 293 -3.61 15.25 3.61
CA GLN A 293 -2.87 15.83 2.49
C GLN A 293 -2.81 14.89 1.28
N SER A 294 -2.69 13.58 1.51
CA SER A 294 -2.54 12.60 0.44
C SER A 294 -3.71 12.59 -0.55
N VAL A 295 -4.93 12.81 -0.05
CA VAL A 295 -6.15 12.78 -0.88
C VAL A 295 -6.37 14.06 -1.69
N LYS A 296 -5.64 15.14 -1.36
CA LYS A 296 -5.69 16.42 -2.07
C LYS A 296 -4.76 16.45 -3.28
N ALA A 297 -3.82 15.50 -3.40
CA ALA A 297 -2.87 15.46 -4.49
C ALA A 297 -3.58 15.22 -5.84
N PRO A 298 -3.23 15.93 -6.92
CA PRO A 298 -3.84 15.75 -8.24
C PRO A 298 -3.83 14.29 -8.73
N ALA A 299 -2.72 13.58 -8.48
CA ALA A 299 -2.61 12.15 -8.78
C ALA A 299 -3.67 11.30 -8.06
N PHE A 300 -3.93 11.57 -6.78
CA PHE A 300 -4.95 10.82 -6.03
C PHE A 300 -6.36 11.16 -6.50
N LYS A 301 -6.64 12.41 -6.85
CA LYS A 301 -7.96 12.78 -7.37
C LYS A 301 -8.27 12.07 -8.69
N LEU A 302 -7.29 12.02 -9.60
CA LEU A 302 -7.38 11.25 -10.84
C LEU A 302 -7.62 9.76 -10.57
N TYR A 303 -6.95 9.19 -9.57
CA TYR A 303 -7.11 7.80 -9.15
C TYR A 303 -8.50 7.51 -8.59
N ALA A 304 -9.02 8.38 -7.73
CA ALA A 304 -10.36 8.25 -7.20
C ALA A 304 -11.40 8.30 -8.33
N GLU A 305 -11.32 9.28 -9.21
CA GLU A 305 -12.25 9.47 -10.33
C GLU A 305 -12.24 8.29 -11.31
N ARG A 306 -11.06 7.80 -11.69
CA ARG A 306 -10.92 6.84 -12.80
C ARG A 306 -10.82 5.38 -12.41
N PHE A 307 -10.64 5.10 -11.13
CA PHE A 307 -10.51 3.73 -10.63
C PHE A 307 -11.44 3.44 -9.45
N ILE A 308 -11.44 4.27 -8.41
CA ILE A 308 -12.29 4.00 -7.22
C ILE A 308 -13.78 4.19 -7.55
N MET A 309 -14.15 5.27 -8.24
CA MET A 309 -15.55 5.60 -8.53
C MET A 309 -16.23 4.66 -9.53
N PRO A 310 -15.58 4.17 -10.60
CA PRO A 310 -16.15 3.12 -11.45
C PRO A 310 -16.49 1.84 -10.67
N SER A 311 -15.66 1.45 -9.68
CA SER A 311 -15.95 0.34 -8.78
C SER A 311 -17.20 0.61 -7.92
N PHE A 312 -17.35 1.83 -7.41
CA PHE A 312 -18.58 2.25 -6.71
C PHE A 312 -19.82 2.15 -7.62
N ALA A 313 -19.74 2.67 -8.84
CA ALA A 313 -20.85 2.66 -9.79
C ALA A 313 -21.28 1.24 -10.16
N ALA A 314 -20.31 0.35 -10.39
CA ALA A 314 -20.59 -1.07 -10.65
C ALA A 314 -21.31 -1.73 -9.48
N ARG A 315 -20.86 -1.49 -8.23
CA ARG A 315 -21.49 -2.02 -7.01
C ARG A 315 -22.89 -1.46 -6.77
N ALA A 316 -23.10 -0.18 -7.08
CA ALA A 316 -24.42 0.44 -6.98
C ALA A 316 -25.38 -0.17 -8.01
N ALA A 317 -24.91 -0.42 -9.24
CA ALA A 317 -25.71 -1.07 -10.28
C ALA A 317 -26.11 -2.51 -9.89
N THR A 318 -25.18 -3.31 -9.34
CA THR A 318 -25.49 -4.69 -8.90
C THR A 318 -26.44 -4.73 -7.70
N ALA A 319 -26.36 -3.75 -6.79
CA ALA A 319 -27.28 -3.63 -5.67
C ALA A 319 -28.72 -3.33 -6.13
N VAL A 320 -28.87 -2.56 -7.22
CA VAL A 320 -30.19 -2.26 -7.83
C VAL A 320 -30.76 -3.48 -8.55
N THR A 321 -29.94 -4.30 -9.21
CA THR A 321 -30.40 -5.48 -9.95
C THR A 321 -30.59 -6.74 -9.08
N GLY A 322 -30.48 -6.63 -7.75
CA GLY A 322 -30.61 -7.77 -6.84
C GLY A 322 -29.47 -8.79 -6.96
N GLY A 323 -28.35 -8.43 -7.59
CA GLY A 323 -27.18 -9.28 -7.71
C GLY A 323 -26.44 -9.36 -6.38
N ALA A 324 -26.46 -10.52 -5.74
CA ALA A 324 -25.71 -10.77 -4.52
C ALA A 324 -24.20 -10.74 -4.82
N GLN A 325 -23.56 -9.60 -4.61
CA GLN A 325 -22.11 -9.50 -4.48
C GLN A 325 -21.72 -8.69 -3.23
N GLY A 326 -21.25 -9.39 -2.21
CA GLY A 326 -20.17 -8.90 -1.36
C GLY A 326 -20.53 -8.16 -0.07
N GLY A 327 -21.71 -8.39 0.49
CA GLY A 327 -22.03 -8.06 1.88
C GLY A 327 -23.25 -8.87 2.31
N LYS A 328 -23.26 -9.41 3.54
CA LYS A 328 -24.49 -9.92 4.15
C LYS A 328 -25.54 -8.84 3.91
N GLY A 329 -26.62 -9.18 3.20
CA GLY A 329 -27.77 -8.28 3.10
C GLY A 329 -28.14 -7.82 4.50
N PRO A 330 -28.72 -6.61 4.65
CA PRO A 330 -29.09 -6.14 5.97
C PRO A 330 -29.96 -7.18 6.67
N SER A 331 -29.77 -7.34 7.99
CA SER A 331 -30.63 -8.17 8.81
C SER A 331 -32.12 -7.86 8.50
N PRO A 332 -33.02 -8.86 8.53
CA PRO A 332 -34.42 -8.65 8.19
C PRO A 332 -35.00 -7.51 9.05
N GLY A 333 -35.41 -6.40 8.42
CA GLY A 333 -36.07 -5.28 9.09
C GLY A 333 -35.40 -3.90 9.00
N MET A 334 -34.17 -3.78 8.48
CA MET A 334 -33.53 -2.47 8.24
C MET A 334 -33.17 -2.30 6.76
N THR A 335 -33.78 -1.34 6.05
CA THR A 335 -33.24 -0.87 4.77
C THR A 335 -32.10 0.11 5.07
N PRO A 336 -30.82 -0.23 4.84
CA PRO A 336 -29.74 0.73 5.03
C PRO A 336 -29.91 1.87 4.02
N ALA A 337 -29.68 3.10 4.47
CA ALA A 337 -29.62 4.25 3.57
C ALA A 337 -28.59 3.98 2.45
N PRO A 338 -28.85 4.42 1.20
CA PRO A 338 -27.93 4.18 0.10
C PRO A 338 -26.55 4.77 0.41
N LEU A 339 -25.51 3.97 0.22
CA LEU A 339 -24.13 4.39 0.43
C LEU A 339 -23.78 5.51 -0.56
N SER A 340 -23.45 6.70 -0.05
CA SER A 340 -23.03 7.80 -0.93
C SER A 340 -21.60 7.58 -1.45
N ALA A 341 -21.30 8.13 -2.63
CA ALA A 341 -19.97 8.05 -3.25
C ALA A 341 -18.86 8.57 -2.31
N ALA A 342 -19.13 9.66 -1.59
CA ALA A 342 -18.19 10.23 -0.63
C ALA A 342 -17.90 9.28 0.55
N LYS A 343 -18.91 8.59 1.08
CA LYS A 343 -18.74 7.60 2.16
C LYS A 343 -18.06 6.33 1.67
N PHE A 344 -18.31 5.90 0.44
CA PHE A 344 -17.57 4.81 -0.20
C PHE A 344 -16.08 5.16 -0.34
N LEU A 345 -15.77 6.35 -0.86
CA LEU A 345 -14.41 6.84 -1.01
C LEU A 345 -13.70 6.94 0.35
N ALA A 346 -14.36 7.49 1.37
CA ALA A 346 -13.84 7.58 2.73
C ALA A 346 -13.52 6.20 3.32
N ALA A 347 -14.44 5.25 3.18
CA ALA A 347 -14.24 3.87 3.62
C ALA A 347 -13.05 3.21 2.91
N ARG A 348 -12.90 3.43 1.59
CA ARG A 348 -11.79 2.91 0.81
C ARG A 348 -10.44 3.46 1.30
N ILE A 349 -10.37 4.77 1.47
CA ILE A 349 -9.16 5.49 1.91
C ILE A 349 -8.73 5.06 3.30
N LEU A 350 -9.69 4.89 4.22
CA LEU A 350 -9.40 4.42 5.57
C LEU A 350 -8.84 2.99 5.59
N TRP A 351 -9.39 2.10 4.77
CA TRP A 351 -8.92 0.72 4.70
C TRP A 351 -7.48 0.65 4.13
N ASP A 352 -7.18 1.42 3.09
CA ASP A 352 -5.81 1.53 2.58
C ASP A 352 -4.83 2.09 3.64
N GLU A 353 -5.28 3.07 4.44
CA GLU A 353 -4.51 3.67 5.53
C GLU A 353 -4.31 2.69 6.70
N SER A 354 -5.33 1.91 7.05
CA SER A 354 -5.26 0.97 8.18
C SER A 354 -4.21 -0.11 7.95
N MET A 355 -4.15 -0.69 6.74
CA MET A 355 -3.14 -1.68 6.37
C MET A 355 -1.72 -1.09 6.43
N SER A 356 -1.56 0.13 5.91
CA SER A 356 -0.29 0.85 5.94
C SER A 356 0.14 1.22 7.36
N THR A 357 -0.83 1.58 8.21
CA THR A 357 -0.63 1.87 9.63
C THR A 357 -0.20 0.63 10.41
N ALA A 358 -0.78 -0.54 10.14
CA ALA A 358 -0.34 -1.79 10.75
C ALA A 358 1.13 -2.10 10.38
N ALA A 359 1.46 -1.98 9.10
CA ALA A 359 2.82 -2.25 8.60
C ALA A 359 3.86 -1.27 9.17
N ILE A 360 3.58 0.04 9.19
CA ILE A 360 4.54 1.01 9.71
C ILE A 360 4.76 0.85 11.22
N ARG A 361 3.75 0.43 11.99
CA ARG A 361 3.93 0.15 13.43
C ARG A 361 4.92 -0.96 13.69
N HIS A 362 4.89 -2.02 12.87
CA HIS A 362 5.90 -3.08 12.93
C HIS A 362 7.28 -2.52 12.55
N LEU A 363 7.38 -1.84 11.42
CA LEU A 363 8.64 -1.32 10.88
C LEU A 363 9.29 -0.23 11.76
N LYS A 364 8.52 0.51 12.56
CA LYS A 364 9.05 1.47 13.55
C LYS A 364 9.91 0.79 14.62
N THR A 365 9.53 -0.41 15.05
CA THR A 365 10.28 -1.17 16.06
C THR A 365 11.22 -2.20 15.44
N HIS A 366 11.03 -2.53 14.17
CA HIS A 366 11.84 -3.50 13.41
C HIS A 366 12.23 -2.92 12.03
N PRO A 367 13.06 -1.86 11.96
CA PRO A 367 13.33 -1.12 10.73
C PRO A 367 14.09 -1.90 9.66
N LYS A 368 14.68 -3.04 10.03
CA LYS A 368 15.40 -3.93 9.11
C LYS A 368 14.50 -4.96 8.44
N ASP A 369 13.37 -5.28 9.04
CA ASP A 369 12.49 -6.33 8.57
C ASP A 369 11.92 -6.03 7.18
N LEU A 370 11.57 -7.11 6.50
CA LEU A 370 10.85 -7.10 5.23
C LEU A 370 9.41 -7.55 5.48
N VAL A 371 8.46 -6.63 5.28
CA VAL A 371 7.03 -6.94 5.39
C VAL A 371 6.48 -7.28 4.01
N VAL A 372 6.02 -8.51 3.82
CA VAL A 372 5.29 -8.92 2.63
C VAL A 372 3.80 -8.83 2.94
N LEU A 373 3.03 -8.04 2.20
CA LEU A 373 1.62 -7.79 2.47
C LEU A 373 0.76 -8.44 1.39
N LEU A 374 -0.02 -9.45 1.76
CA LEU A 374 -1.01 -10.05 0.88
C LEU A 374 -2.35 -9.31 1.06
N VAL A 375 -2.76 -8.63 0.00
CA VAL A 375 -3.92 -7.72 -0.01
C VAL A 375 -4.67 -7.87 -1.33
N GLY A 376 -5.95 -7.53 -1.36
CA GLY A 376 -6.73 -7.50 -2.58
C GLY A 376 -6.13 -6.55 -3.61
N ALA A 377 -6.09 -6.99 -4.87
CA ALA A 377 -5.42 -6.31 -5.97
C ALA A 377 -5.85 -4.83 -6.11
N ASP A 378 -7.12 -4.51 -5.86
CA ASP A 378 -7.62 -3.14 -5.93
C ASP A 378 -6.89 -2.19 -4.97
N HIS A 379 -6.31 -2.68 -3.87
CA HIS A 379 -5.65 -1.84 -2.86
C HIS A 379 -4.26 -1.39 -3.32
N ILE A 380 -3.71 -2.03 -4.35
CA ILE A 380 -2.36 -1.77 -4.86
C ILE A 380 -2.36 -1.22 -6.29
N LYS A 381 -3.46 -1.40 -7.03
CA LYS A 381 -3.61 -0.94 -8.42
C LYS A 381 -3.30 0.55 -8.52
N PHE A 382 -2.48 0.91 -9.50
CA PHE A 382 -2.01 2.27 -9.75
C PHE A 382 -1.22 2.88 -8.59
N GLY A 383 -0.75 2.09 -7.62
CA GLY A 383 0.15 2.48 -6.53
C GLY A 383 -0.39 3.52 -5.53
N LEU A 384 -1.55 4.11 -5.77
CA LEU A 384 -2.10 5.25 -5.00
C LEU A 384 -3.05 4.83 -3.86
N GLY A 385 -3.25 3.53 -3.66
CA GLY A 385 -3.92 2.94 -2.51
C GLY A 385 -2.97 2.76 -1.32
N ALA A 386 -2.89 1.54 -0.78
CA ALA A 386 -2.04 1.22 0.37
C ALA A 386 -0.53 1.45 0.14
N PRO A 387 0.07 1.13 -1.03
CA PRO A 387 1.50 1.33 -1.26
C PRO A 387 1.97 2.78 -1.04
N ALA A 388 1.33 3.77 -1.68
CA ALA A 388 1.69 5.18 -1.52
C ALA A 388 1.53 5.70 -0.07
N ARG A 389 0.59 5.14 0.70
CA ARG A 389 0.40 5.48 2.11
C ARG A 389 1.55 4.95 2.96
N LEU A 390 1.95 3.69 2.78
CA LEU A 390 3.11 3.15 3.46
C LEU A 390 4.41 3.86 3.05
N GLU A 391 4.60 4.18 1.77
CA GLU A 391 5.73 4.99 1.32
C GLU A 391 5.78 6.36 2.00
N ARG A 392 4.63 7.05 2.12
CA ARG A 392 4.54 8.32 2.84
C ARG A 392 4.92 8.14 4.30
N LEU A 393 4.38 7.13 4.96
CA LEU A 393 4.63 6.83 6.37
C LEU A 393 6.10 6.49 6.62
N LEU A 394 6.77 5.73 5.74
CA LEU A 394 8.20 5.46 5.84
C LEU A 394 9.05 6.73 5.74
N ARG A 395 8.64 7.69 4.90
CA ARG A 395 9.32 8.99 4.80
C ARG A 395 9.05 9.91 5.99
N SER A 396 7.85 9.88 6.57
CA SER A 396 7.45 10.79 7.66
C SER A 396 7.84 10.30 9.05
N ALA A 397 7.90 8.98 9.26
CA ALA A 397 8.04 8.39 10.58
C ALA A 397 9.46 8.38 11.15
N GLU A 398 10.44 9.05 10.52
CA GLU A 398 11.86 8.95 10.85
C GLU A 398 12.31 7.49 11.07
N VAL A 399 11.70 6.53 10.36
CA VAL A 399 12.15 5.14 10.43
C VAL A 399 13.55 5.16 9.84
N GLU A 400 14.56 4.94 10.68
CA GLU A 400 15.94 4.76 10.23
C GLU A 400 16.01 3.50 9.37
N THR A 401 15.65 3.66 8.10
CA THR A 401 15.86 2.62 7.11
C THR A 401 17.36 2.47 6.91
N ALA A 402 17.88 1.25 6.95
CA ALA A 402 19.30 1.05 6.66
C ALA A 402 19.67 1.66 5.28
N PRO A 403 20.90 2.15 5.08
CA PRO A 403 21.31 2.75 3.81
C PRO A 403 20.99 1.85 2.60
N GLY A 404 20.28 2.40 1.60
CA GLY A 404 19.84 1.66 0.41
C GLY A 404 18.56 0.83 0.58
N ARG A 405 17.93 0.85 1.76
CA ARG A 405 16.59 0.32 2.03
C ARG A 405 15.52 1.43 1.98
N GLY A 406 14.29 1.13 2.37
CA GLY A 406 13.17 2.08 2.40
C GLY A 406 12.24 2.02 1.20
N LYS A 407 12.47 1.09 0.25
CA LYS A 407 11.58 0.96 -0.91
C LYS A 407 10.30 0.20 -0.54
N VAL A 408 9.22 0.58 -1.21
CA VAL A 408 7.98 -0.20 -1.29
C VAL A 408 7.81 -0.64 -2.73
N LYS A 409 7.42 -1.90 -2.94
CA LYS A 409 7.12 -2.44 -4.28
C LYS A 409 5.79 -3.16 -4.30
N SER A 410 5.13 -3.18 -5.45
CA SER A 410 3.89 -3.92 -5.65
C SER A 410 3.98 -4.94 -6.79
N ILE A 411 3.37 -6.10 -6.58
CA ILE A 411 3.26 -7.19 -7.55
C ILE A 411 1.77 -7.54 -7.67
N LEU A 412 1.21 -7.46 -8.89
CA LEU A 412 -0.10 -8.05 -9.17
C LEU A 412 0.08 -9.52 -9.53
N LEU A 413 -0.65 -10.39 -8.84
CA LEU A 413 -0.64 -11.84 -9.05
C LEU A 413 -1.71 -12.22 -10.07
N ASN A 414 -1.29 -13.02 -11.06
CA ASN A 414 -2.08 -13.52 -12.17
C ASN A 414 -3.06 -12.52 -12.83
N PRO A 415 -2.69 -11.24 -13.05
CA PRO A 415 -3.67 -10.24 -13.46
C PRO A 415 -4.24 -10.52 -14.85
N THR A 416 -5.55 -10.37 -15.00
CA THR A 416 -6.22 -10.35 -16.30
C THR A 416 -6.42 -8.90 -16.79
N PRO A 417 -6.78 -8.70 -18.08
CA PRO A 417 -7.20 -7.38 -18.56
C PRO A 417 -8.29 -6.72 -17.71
N ALA A 418 -9.29 -7.49 -17.28
CA ALA A 418 -10.37 -6.98 -16.43
C ALA A 418 -9.83 -6.49 -15.08
N ASP A 419 -8.89 -7.22 -14.47
CA ASP A 419 -8.28 -6.81 -13.21
C ASP A 419 -7.50 -5.51 -13.37
N THR A 420 -6.84 -5.30 -14.51
CA THR A 420 -6.16 -4.02 -14.77
C THR A 420 -7.10 -2.85 -15.05
N GLY A 421 -8.43 -3.07 -15.06
CA GLY A 421 -9.43 -2.06 -15.41
C GLY A 421 -9.45 -1.74 -16.90
N SER A 422 -9.17 -2.74 -17.74
CA SER A 422 -9.28 -2.67 -19.20
C SER A 422 -10.65 -3.17 -19.65
N GLU A 423 -11.23 -2.50 -20.65
CA GLU A 423 -12.50 -2.88 -21.28
C GLU A 423 -12.29 -3.82 -22.48
N THR A 424 -11.03 -4.08 -22.86
CA THR A 424 -10.71 -5.00 -23.96
C THR A 424 -9.90 -6.19 -23.46
N ARG A 425 -9.55 -7.09 -24.37
CA ARG A 425 -8.69 -8.24 -24.11
C ARG A 425 -7.21 -7.88 -23.81
N ARG A 426 -6.84 -6.60 -23.77
CA ARG A 426 -5.46 -6.12 -23.59
C ARG A 426 -5.25 -5.57 -22.19
N LEU A 427 -4.08 -5.75 -21.61
CA LEU A 427 -3.78 -5.18 -20.29
C LEU A 427 -3.80 -3.65 -20.33
N ARG A 428 -4.24 -3.03 -19.23
CA ARG A 428 -4.07 -1.61 -18.94
C ARG A 428 -2.90 -1.44 -17.98
N LEU A 429 -1.92 -0.63 -18.36
CA LEU A 429 -0.67 -0.50 -17.60
C LEU A 429 -0.60 0.78 -16.79
N SER A 430 -1.41 1.77 -17.11
CA SER A 430 -1.47 3.02 -16.38
C SER A 430 -2.90 3.56 -16.28
N LEU A 431 -3.12 4.39 -15.27
CA LEU A 431 -4.39 5.07 -15.04
C LEU A 431 -4.71 6.07 -16.17
N GLY A 432 -3.67 6.62 -16.79
CA GLY A 432 -3.68 7.51 -17.93
C GLY A 432 -2.25 7.69 -18.47
N TYR A 433 -2.11 8.35 -19.61
CA TYR A 433 -0.81 8.69 -20.19
C TYR A 433 -0.92 10.01 -21.00
N ALA A 434 0.15 10.43 -21.66
CA ALA A 434 0.31 11.75 -22.29
C ALA A 434 0.19 12.91 -21.27
N ASN A 435 -0.81 13.80 -21.41
CA ASN A 435 -0.94 15.02 -20.61
C ASN A 435 -1.01 14.77 -19.08
N ASN A 436 -1.44 13.59 -18.67
CA ASN A 436 -1.53 13.22 -17.25
C ASN A 436 -0.35 12.37 -16.76
N LEU A 437 0.70 12.16 -17.57
CA LEU A 437 1.81 11.26 -17.23
C LEU A 437 2.46 11.59 -15.87
N ALA A 438 2.60 12.90 -15.56
CA ALA A 438 3.15 13.36 -14.28
C ALA A 438 2.32 12.96 -13.04
N ASN A 439 1.01 12.74 -13.23
CA ASN A 439 0.06 12.35 -12.19
C ASN A 439 -0.29 10.86 -12.23
N CYS A 440 0.25 10.11 -13.20
CA CYS A 440 -0.05 8.70 -13.38
C CYS A 440 1.02 7.82 -12.71
N ARG A 441 0.60 6.61 -12.36
CA ARG A 441 1.41 5.55 -11.80
C ARG A 441 1.16 4.26 -12.57
N PRO A 442 2.12 3.33 -12.59
CA PRO A 442 1.91 2.04 -13.24
C PRO A 442 0.86 1.26 -12.45
N VAL A 443 0.12 0.39 -13.13
CA VAL A 443 -0.92 -0.45 -12.50
C VAL A 443 -0.35 -1.27 -11.32
N ALA A 444 0.91 -1.71 -11.41
CA ALA A 444 1.77 -2.13 -10.30
C ALA A 444 3.23 -2.02 -10.75
N ASP A 445 4.21 -2.14 -9.85
CA ASP A 445 5.63 -2.20 -10.28
C ASP A 445 5.88 -3.42 -11.16
N PHE A 446 5.29 -4.56 -10.79
CA PHE A 446 5.45 -5.84 -11.48
C PHE A 446 4.12 -6.56 -11.67
N LEU A 447 4.02 -7.31 -12.76
CA LEU A 447 2.96 -8.28 -13.04
C LEU A 447 3.59 -9.66 -13.05
N TRP A 448 2.99 -10.61 -12.33
CA TRP A 448 3.53 -11.97 -12.24
C TRP A 448 2.42 -12.99 -12.42
N TRP A 449 2.63 -13.95 -13.31
CA TRP A 449 1.75 -15.09 -13.49
C TRP A 449 2.39 -16.41 -13.04
N SER A 450 1.57 -17.30 -12.50
CA SER A 450 1.91 -18.68 -12.13
C SER A 450 2.13 -19.54 -13.39
N GLN A 451 1.41 -19.20 -14.46
CA GLN A 451 1.46 -19.81 -15.79
C GLN A 451 1.68 -18.74 -16.86
N TYR A 452 2.09 -19.11 -18.07
CA TYR A 452 2.38 -18.11 -19.09
C TYR A 452 1.08 -17.39 -19.52
N PRO A 453 1.01 -16.05 -19.45
CA PRO A 453 -0.20 -15.33 -19.80
C PRO A 453 -0.54 -15.47 -21.28
N ARG A 454 -1.81 -15.23 -21.62
CA ARG A 454 -2.23 -15.24 -23.03
C ARG A 454 -1.49 -14.15 -23.79
N VAL A 455 -0.89 -14.49 -24.93
CA VAL A 455 -0.12 -13.55 -25.77
C VAL A 455 -0.93 -12.28 -26.09
N ALA A 456 -2.22 -12.45 -26.39
CA ALA A 456 -3.13 -11.34 -26.69
C ALA A 456 -3.30 -10.32 -25.54
N TRP A 457 -2.96 -10.68 -24.29
CA TRP A 457 -2.98 -9.77 -23.15
C TRP A 457 -1.77 -8.84 -23.12
N LEU A 458 -0.62 -9.35 -23.60
CA LEU A 458 0.68 -8.67 -23.59
C LEU A 458 0.85 -7.73 -24.80
N GLU A 459 0.14 -7.99 -25.90
CA GLU A 459 0.22 -7.20 -27.12
C GLU A 459 -0.56 -5.89 -27.02
N HIS A 460 0.10 -4.78 -27.38
CA HIS A 460 -0.51 -3.44 -27.52
C HIS A 460 -1.37 -3.02 -26.32
N PRO A 461 -0.77 -2.75 -25.15
CA PRO A 461 -1.51 -2.40 -23.94
C PRO A 461 -2.51 -1.26 -24.17
N GLN A 462 -3.71 -1.41 -23.64
CA GLN A 462 -4.77 -0.40 -23.77
C GLN A 462 -4.65 0.59 -22.62
N ASN A 463 -3.92 1.67 -22.85
CA ASN A 463 -3.95 2.82 -21.96
C ASN A 463 -4.93 3.85 -22.55
N PRO A 464 -5.77 4.52 -21.73
CA PRO A 464 -6.68 5.56 -22.22
C PRO A 464 -5.92 6.87 -22.49
N ILE A 465 -6.01 7.40 -23.73
CA ILE A 465 -5.53 8.77 -24.02
C ILE A 465 -6.44 9.70 -23.24
N SER A 466 -5.85 10.43 -22.31
CA SER A 466 -6.61 11.08 -21.25
C SER A 466 -6.96 12.51 -21.63
N GLY A 467 -8.25 12.86 -21.61
CA GLY A 467 -8.72 14.25 -21.60
C GLY A 467 -8.32 14.99 -20.33
N VAL A 468 -8.55 16.31 -20.32
CA VAL A 468 -8.24 17.21 -19.20
C VAL A 468 -9.07 16.82 -17.97
N TYR A 469 -8.42 16.85 -16.81
CA TYR A 469 -8.98 16.55 -15.50
C TYR A 469 -10.08 17.56 -15.08
N SER A 470 -11.12 17.10 -14.37
CA SER A 470 -12.15 17.96 -13.80
C SER A 470 -11.69 18.52 -12.44
N GLU A 471 -11.75 19.83 -12.23
CA GLU A 471 -11.40 20.48 -10.95
C GLU A 471 -12.51 20.36 -9.87
N ASP A 472 -13.53 19.51 -10.07
CA ASP A 472 -14.60 19.30 -9.09
C ASP A 472 -14.10 18.60 -7.82
N ASP A 473 -14.10 19.35 -6.72
CA ASP A 473 -13.64 18.91 -5.40
C ASP A 473 -14.76 18.43 -4.47
N SER A 474 -16.00 18.36 -4.95
CA SER A 474 -17.17 17.96 -4.14
C SER A 474 -16.99 16.60 -3.45
N LEU A 475 -16.41 15.61 -4.15
CA LEU A 475 -16.12 14.27 -3.60
C LEU A 475 -15.12 14.28 -2.43
N PHE A 476 -14.24 15.28 -2.36
CA PHE A 476 -13.16 15.37 -1.38
C PHE A 476 -13.49 16.29 -0.19
N GLN A 477 -14.65 16.96 -0.20
CA GLN A 477 -15.04 17.86 0.89
C GLN A 477 -15.14 17.16 2.25
N VAL A 478 -15.38 15.84 2.29
CA VAL A 478 -15.35 15.04 3.53
C VAL A 478 -14.00 15.06 4.26
N PHE A 479 -12.93 15.47 3.58
CA PHE A 479 -11.58 15.63 4.15
C PHE A 479 -11.20 17.08 4.47
N SER A 480 -12.10 18.04 4.20
CA SER A 480 -11.79 19.47 4.28
C SER A 480 -12.19 20.15 5.59
N GLY A 481 -12.78 19.41 6.55
CA GLY A 481 -13.04 19.90 7.91
C GLY A 481 -13.97 21.11 8.04
N ARG A 482 -14.66 21.53 6.97
CA ARG A 482 -15.65 22.62 7.01
C ARG A 482 -17.06 22.04 6.93
N LYS A 483 -17.84 22.28 7.99
CA LYS A 483 -19.30 22.49 7.87
C LYS A 483 -19.55 23.96 8.12
#